data_AF-A0A377XJN7-F1
#
_entry.id   AF-A0A377XJN7-F1
#
_cell.length_a   1.000
_cell.length_b   1.000
_cell.length_c   1.000
_cell.angle_alpha   90.00
_cell.angle_beta   90.00
_cell.angle_gamma   90.00
#
_symmetry.space_group_name_H-M   'P 1'
#
loop_
_entity.id
_entity.type
_entity.pdbx_description
1 polymer ?
#
loop_
_entity_poly.entity_id
_entity_poly.type
_entity_poly.pdbx_seq_one_letter_code
_entity_poly.pdbx_strand_id
1 'polypeptide(L)'
;MIRGLDVRTGVLPRTHGSALFTRGETQALVTATLGTARDAQNIDELMGELTDSFLFHYNFPPYSVGETGMVGSPKRREIGHGRLAEARRTGRDADY
;
A
#
# COMPACT_ATOMS: atom_id res chain seq x y z
N MET A 1 -24.69 9.25 5.64
CA MET A 1 -25.00 7.81 5.44
C MET A 1 -23.70 7.08 5.09
N ILE A 2 -23.42 5.94 5.71
CA ILE A 2 -22.24 5.11 5.40
C ILE A 2 -22.66 4.11 4.30
N ARG A 3 -21.86 3.99 3.24
CA ARG A 3 -22.09 3.00 2.17
C ARG A 3 -21.86 1.57 2.70
N GLY A 4 -22.50 0.58 2.09
CA GLY A 4 -22.34 -0.83 2.49
C GLY A 4 -20.87 -1.26 2.55
N LEU A 5 -20.52 -2.01 3.60
CA LEU A 5 -19.17 -2.47 3.89
C LEU A 5 -19.13 -4.00 3.80
N ASP A 6 -18.13 -4.52 3.09
CA ASP A 6 -17.82 -5.95 3.02
C ASP A 6 -16.31 -6.15 3.17
N VAL A 7 -15.92 -7.14 3.98
CA VAL A 7 -14.52 -7.45 4.26
C VAL A 7 -14.31 -8.94 4.22
N ARG A 8 -13.36 -9.39 3.38
CA ARG A 8 -13.00 -10.81 3.24
C ARG A 8 -11.52 -11.00 3.41
N THR A 9 -11.09 -11.89 4.29
CA THR A 9 -9.68 -12.23 4.52
C THR A 9 -9.33 -13.56 3.87
N GLY A 10 -8.06 -13.76 3.51
CA GLY A 10 -7.60 -15.04 2.92
C GLY A 10 -8.10 -15.27 1.50
N VAL A 11 -8.43 -14.22 0.75
CA VAL A 11 -8.94 -14.29 -0.62
C VAL A 11 -7.92 -14.85 -1.61
N LEU A 12 -6.62 -14.69 -1.32
CA LEU A 12 -5.53 -15.31 -2.06
C LEU A 12 -4.87 -16.38 -1.17
N PRO A 13 -4.90 -17.67 -1.56
CA PRO A 13 -4.51 -18.78 -0.67
C PRO A 13 -3.00 -18.92 -0.45
N ARG A 14 -2.17 -18.26 -1.27
CA ARG A 14 -0.71 -18.42 -1.24
C ARG A 14 0.05 -17.21 -0.70
N THR A 15 -0.61 -16.08 -0.52
CA THR A 15 0.05 -14.89 0.04
C THR A 15 0.15 -15.06 1.56
N HIS A 16 1.15 -14.46 2.20
CA HIS A 16 1.28 -14.52 3.66
C HIS A 16 0.05 -13.93 4.37
N GLY A 17 -0.52 -12.87 3.79
CA GLY A 17 -1.85 -12.38 4.14
C GLY A 17 -2.55 -11.79 2.92
N SER A 18 -3.88 -11.82 2.92
CA SER A 18 -4.70 -11.14 1.92
C SER A 18 -6.02 -10.67 2.52
N ALA A 19 -6.50 -9.52 2.05
CA ALA A 19 -7.79 -8.96 2.42
C ALA A 19 -8.41 -8.23 1.21
N LEU A 20 -9.70 -8.43 1.00
CA LEU A 20 -10.53 -7.66 0.09
C LEU A 20 -11.46 -6.79 0.92
N PHE A 21 -11.30 -5.48 0.80
CA PHE A 21 -12.15 -4.49 1.46
C PHE A 21 -13.01 -3.79 0.41
N THR A 22 -14.32 -3.76 0.63
CA THR A 22 -15.28 -3.10 -0.26
C THR A 22 -16.14 -2.12 0.54
N ARG A 23 -16.28 -0.89 0.03
CA ARG A 23 -17.15 0.15 0.56
C ARG A 23 -17.92 0.82 -0.56
N GLY A 24 -19.16 0.39 -0.80
CA GLY A 24 -19.89 0.73 -2.02
C GLY A 24 -19.09 0.32 -3.25
N GLU A 25 -18.79 1.25 -4.15
CA GLU A 25 -17.97 1.02 -5.35
C GLU A 25 -16.46 1.08 -5.09
N THR A 26 -16.02 1.55 -3.92
CA THR A 26 -14.60 1.61 -3.59
C THR A 26 -14.14 0.24 -3.10
N GLN A 27 -13.32 -0.44 -3.88
CA GLN A 27 -12.75 -1.74 -3.53
C GLN A 27 -11.22 -1.70 -3.50
N ALA A 28 -10.62 -2.36 -2.51
CA ALA A 28 -9.18 -2.51 -2.38
C ALA A 28 -8.83 -3.97 -2.06
N LEU A 29 -7.98 -4.56 -2.89
CA LEU A 29 -7.32 -5.82 -2.61
C LEU A 29 -5.95 -5.52 -2.00
N VAL A 30 -5.72 -6.01 -0.79
CA VAL A 30 -4.49 -5.81 -0.04
C VAL A 30 -3.84 -7.17 0.21
N THR A 31 -2.54 -7.25 -0.01
CA THR A 31 -1.74 -8.45 0.27
C THR A 31 -0.58 -8.09 1.16
N ALA A 32 -0.30 -8.92 2.16
CA ALA A 32 0.86 -8.79 3.02
C ALA A 32 1.90 -9.83 2.62
N THR A 33 3.16 -9.40 2.57
CA THR A 33 4.31 -10.27 2.33
C THR A 33 5.29 -10.08 3.47
N LEU A 34 5.69 -11.18 4.12
CA LEU A 34 6.71 -11.19 5.15
C LEU A 34 8.05 -11.56 4.51
N GLY A 35 9.03 -10.71 4.70
CA GLY A 35 10.41 -10.91 4.28
C GLY A 35 11.36 -10.97 5.48
N THR A 36 12.64 -11.11 5.18
CA THR A 36 13.74 -11.02 6.13
C THR A 36 14.30 -9.61 6.20
N ALA A 37 15.25 -9.36 7.12
CA ALA A 37 15.96 -8.07 7.18
C ALA A 37 16.72 -7.72 5.88
N ARG A 38 17.01 -8.71 5.02
CA ARG A 38 17.64 -8.47 3.71
C ARG A 38 16.66 -7.92 2.67
N ASP A 39 15.37 -8.09 2.90
CA ASP A 39 14.29 -7.59 2.03
C ASP A 39 13.85 -6.17 2.43
N ALA A 40 14.45 -5.62 3.50
CA ALA A 40 14.24 -4.24 3.92
C ALA A 40 14.81 -3.27 2.87
N GLN A 41 14.16 -2.12 2.70
CA GLN A 41 14.57 -1.10 1.76
C GLN A 41 15.68 -0.25 2.36
N ASN A 42 16.86 -0.26 1.76
CA ASN A 42 17.90 0.70 2.09
C ASN A 42 17.63 2.00 1.34
N ILE A 43 17.51 3.09 2.09
CA ILE A 43 17.27 4.44 1.60
C ILE A 43 18.54 5.24 1.91
N ASP A 44 19.27 5.60 0.85
CA ASP A 44 20.43 6.46 0.93
C ASP A 44 19.97 7.92 0.77
N GLU A 45 19.93 8.65 1.87
CA GLU A 45 19.55 10.06 1.91
C GLU A 45 20.76 10.95 2.18
N LEU A 46 20.63 12.24 1.84
CA LEU A 46 21.72 13.21 2.03
C LEU A 46 22.20 13.32 3.49
N MET A 47 21.33 12.98 4.45
CA MET A 47 21.61 13.06 5.89
C MET A 47 22.08 11.73 6.50
N GLY A 48 22.10 10.64 5.72
CA GLY A 48 22.53 9.32 6.18
C GLY A 48 21.77 8.16 5.49
N GLU A 49 22.23 6.95 5.77
CA GLU A 49 21.56 5.72 5.32
C GLU A 49 20.52 5.26 6.36
N LEU A 50 19.30 4.99 5.90
CA LEU A 50 18.22 4.40 6.69
C LEU A 50 17.82 3.05 6.07
N THR A 51 17.54 2.06 6.91
CA THR A 51 16.91 0.81 6.48
C THR A 51 15.43 0.81 6.90
N ASP A 52 14.53 0.81 5.91
CA ASP A 52 13.10 0.68 6.14
C ASP A 52 12.63 -0.77 6.05
N SER A 53 12.10 -1.29 7.15
CA SER A 53 11.57 -2.66 7.24
C SER A 53 10.09 -2.76 6.88
N PHE A 54 9.40 -1.62 6.77
CA PHE A 54 8.01 -1.58 6.37
C PHE A 54 7.92 -0.95 4.97
N LEU A 55 7.17 -1.60 4.08
CA LEU A 55 6.95 -1.10 2.74
C LEU A 55 5.46 -1.12 2.45
N PHE A 56 4.94 -0.02 1.91
CA PHE A 56 3.55 0.06 1.48
C PHE A 56 3.43 0.62 0.07
N HIS A 57 3.09 -0.26 -0.87
CA HIS A 57 2.89 0.09 -2.27
C HIS A 57 1.40 0.24 -2.56
N TYR A 58 0.98 1.46 -2.87
CA TYR A 58 -0.38 1.77 -3.31
C TYR A 58 -0.43 1.86 -4.84
N ASN A 59 -1.26 1.01 -5.46
CA ASN A 59 -1.44 0.99 -6.92
C ASN A 59 -2.87 1.39 -7.27
N PHE A 60 -3.04 2.28 -8.25
CA PHE A 60 -4.33 2.79 -8.71
C PHE A 60 -4.44 2.68 -10.24
N PRO A 61 -4.72 1.48 -10.75
CA PRO A 61 -4.76 1.25 -12.18
C PRO A 61 -5.96 1.96 -12.84
N PRO A 62 -5.87 2.38 -14.13
CA PRO A 62 -6.92 3.16 -14.80
C PRO A 62 -8.29 2.47 -14.84
N TYR A 63 -8.31 1.13 -14.94
CA TYR A 63 -9.55 0.36 -14.93
C TYR A 63 -10.33 0.49 -13.61
N SER A 64 -9.69 0.91 -12.51
CA SER A 64 -10.37 1.10 -11.22
C SER A 64 -11.44 2.18 -11.26
N VAL A 65 -11.39 3.08 -12.25
CA VAL A 65 -12.39 4.11 -12.51
C VAL A 65 -13.05 3.95 -13.89
N GLY A 66 -12.83 2.82 -14.57
CA GLY A 66 -13.39 2.54 -15.90
C GLY A 66 -12.74 3.32 -17.05
N GLU A 67 -11.55 3.89 -16.84
CA GLU A 67 -10.82 4.67 -17.85
C GLU A 67 -9.69 3.85 -18.49
N THR A 68 -9.28 4.24 -19.70
CA THR A 68 -8.04 3.77 -20.32
C THR A 68 -6.88 4.67 -19.93
N GLY A 69 -5.70 4.09 -19.74
CA GLY A 69 -4.51 4.86 -19.36
C GLY A 69 -3.25 4.01 -19.29
N MET A 70 -2.11 4.68 -19.11
CA MET A 70 -0.83 4.01 -19.00
C MET A 70 -0.71 3.27 -17.66
N VAL A 71 -0.36 1.98 -17.74
CA VAL A 71 0.01 1.15 -16.59
C VAL A 71 1.52 1.06 -16.58
N GLY A 72 2.16 1.42 -15.46
CA GLY A 72 3.61 1.49 -15.37
C GLY A 72 4.06 2.10 -14.05
N SER A 73 5.00 3.04 -14.13
CA SER A 73 5.57 3.69 -12.95
C SER A 73 4.51 4.42 -12.11
N PRO A 74 4.58 4.32 -10.76
CA PRO A 74 3.62 4.95 -9.88
C PRO A 74 3.67 6.47 -10.00
N LYS A 75 2.49 7.09 -10.03
CA LYS A 75 2.28 8.54 -10.08
C LYS A 75 2.52 9.14 -8.69
N ARG A 76 2.81 10.45 -8.64
CA ARG A 76 3.02 11.19 -7.38
C ARG A 76 1.89 11.00 -6.34
N ARG A 77 0.64 10.91 -6.80
CA ARG A 77 -0.52 10.68 -5.91
C ARG A 77 -0.50 9.29 -5.27
N GLU A 78 -0.07 8.28 -6.01
CA GLU A 78 0.02 6.91 -5.51
C GLU A 78 1.10 6.78 -4.44
N ILE A 79 2.25 7.42 -4.66
CA ILE A 79 3.34 7.52 -3.67
C ILE A 79 2.86 8.25 -2.40
N GLY A 80 2.14 9.37 -2.55
CA GLY A 80 1.62 10.14 -1.41
C GLY A 80 0.59 9.37 -0.58
N HIS A 81 -0.33 8.65 -1.23
CA HIS A 81 -1.28 7.77 -0.54
C HIS A 81 -0.58 6.61 0.16
N GLY A 82 0.49 6.09 -0.43
CA GLY A 82 1.28 5.03 0.19
C GLY A 82 1.99 5.48 1.46
N ARG A 83 2.68 6.63 1.41
CA ARG A 83 3.38 7.21 2.56
C ARG A 83 2.43 7.55 3.71
N LEU A 84 1.23 8.06 3.42
CA LEU A 84 0.23 8.37 4.46
C LEU A 84 -0.26 7.11 5.18
N ALA A 85 -0.42 6.00 4.47
CA ALA A 85 -0.85 4.72 5.04
C ALA A 85 0.26 4.08 5.89
N GLU A 86 1.50 4.20 5.43
CA GLU A 86 2.70 3.78 6.14
C GLU A 86 2.91 4.55 7.44
N ALA A 87 2.96 5.87 7.36
CA ALA A 87 3.04 6.80 8.47
C ALA A 87 2.05 6.47 9.59
N ARG A 88 0.79 6.22 9.22
CA ARG A 88 -0.29 5.91 10.18
C ARG A 88 -0.12 4.56 10.87
N ARG A 89 0.65 3.62 10.30
CA ARG A 89 0.92 2.30 10.89
C ARG A 89 2.21 2.27 11.70
N THR A 90 3.26 2.94 11.25
CA THR A 90 4.57 2.93 11.92
C THR A 90 4.71 4.02 12.98
N GLY A 91 3.82 5.02 12.99
CA GLY A 91 3.90 6.14 13.94
C GLY A 91 5.12 7.04 13.71
N ARG A 92 5.76 6.94 12.54
CA ARG A 92 7.01 7.64 12.19
C ARG A 92 6.86 9.14 11.92
N ASP A 93 5.63 9.66 11.90
CA ASP A 93 5.36 11.10 11.74
C ASP A 93 5.74 11.95 12.97
N ALA A 94 6.34 11.38 14.01
CA ALA A 94 6.77 12.11 15.20
C ALA A 94 8.20 12.68 15.12
N ASP A 95 9.00 12.26 14.13
CA ASP A 95 10.42 12.63 14.03
C ASP A 95 10.74 13.28 12.66
N TYR A 96 10.13 14.45 12.40
CA TYR A 96 10.68 15.50 11.53
C TYR A 96 10.15 16.88 11.94
#